data_AF-A0A972UZQ3-F1
#
_entry.id   AF-A0A972UZQ3-F1
#
_cell.length_a   1.000
_cell.length_b   1.000
_cell.length_c   1.000
_cell.angle_alpha   90.00
_cell.angle_beta   90.00
_cell.angle_gamma   90.00
#
_symmetry.space_group_name_H-M   'P 1'
#
loop_
_entity.id
_entity.type
_entity.pdbx_description
1 polymer ?
#
loop_
_entity_poly.entity_id
_entity_poly.type
_entity_poly.pdbx_seq_one_letter_code
_entity_poly.pdbx_strand_id
1 'polypeptide(L)'
;MGGIPGLGNFSDRKGIFDRAYQTSESTVNEEKIRPQTETEMPEGTLTLPEFYNDVKTLDQVVDVDYYLPGCPPQTERLVEVFMAIVTGAELPSKGSVVGALEKTQCDECKREKTDEKVIKEFKRPWEIEDDGKTCFLEQGVICMGPATRGGCGVRCIEGNAPCRGCYGPAPDVTDPGAKMMSAVATMIDANDPDEIEKITNQIVDPAGTFYRFSLPGSILRRKV
;
A
#
# COMPACT_ATOMS: atom_id res chain seq x y z
N MET A 1 6.35 -5.15 -4.01
CA MET A 1 5.89 -4.37 -2.83
C MET A 1 5.32 -5.20 -1.68
N GLY A 2 4.66 -6.34 -1.93
CA GLY A 2 4.13 -7.23 -0.87
C GLY A 2 2.63 -7.12 -0.64
N GLY A 3 2.04 -5.95 -0.90
CA GLY A 3 0.58 -5.76 -0.88
C GLY A 3 -0.02 -5.75 0.52
N ILE A 4 -1.36 -5.87 0.58
CA ILE A 4 -2.12 -5.90 1.85
C ILE A 4 -1.66 -7.03 2.79
N PRO A 5 -1.37 -8.27 2.32
CA PRO A 5 -0.84 -9.32 3.21
C PRO A 5 0.44 -8.88 3.94
N GLY A 6 1.20 -7.97 3.34
CA GLY A 6 2.41 -7.39 3.93
C GLY A 6 2.19 -6.70 5.27
N LEU A 7 0.98 -6.23 5.59
CA LEU A 7 0.63 -5.70 6.91
C LEU A 7 0.78 -6.73 8.03
N GLY A 8 0.81 -8.02 7.70
CA GLY A 8 1.16 -9.10 8.62
C GLY A 8 2.53 -8.91 9.27
N ASN A 9 3.43 -8.14 8.65
CA ASN A 9 4.76 -7.83 9.19
C ASN A 9 4.72 -6.87 10.40
N PHE A 10 3.56 -6.33 10.77
CA PHE A 10 3.38 -5.69 12.08
C PHE A 10 3.19 -6.68 13.23
N SER A 11 3.01 -7.96 12.90
CA SER A 11 2.97 -9.11 13.79
C SER A 11 4.06 -10.10 13.35
N ASP A 12 4.12 -11.25 14.01
CA ASP A 12 4.93 -12.40 13.60
C ASP A 12 4.02 -13.62 13.33
N ARG A 13 4.64 -14.73 12.88
CA ARG A 13 3.94 -16.00 12.66
C ARG A 13 3.12 -16.42 13.88
N LYS A 14 3.70 -16.30 15.08
CA LYS A 14 3.05 -16.72 16.32
C LYS A 14 1.78 -15.91 16.56
N GLY A 15 1.85 -14.58 16.49
CA GLY A 15 0.71 -13.69 16.69
C GLY A 15 -0.38 -13.90 15.64
N ILE A 16 0.00 -14.14 14.38
CA ILE A 16 -0.96 -14.47 13.31
C ILE A 16 -1.65 -15.81 13.60
N PHE A 17 -0.89 -16.84 13.97
CA PHE A 17 -1.43 -18.18 14.26
C PHE A 17 -2.28 -18.19 15.53
N ASP A 18 -1.86 -17.46 16.57
CA ASP A 18 -2.63 -17.33 17.80
C ASP A 18 -3.97 -16.64 17.52
N ARG A 19 -3.98 -15.57 16.71
CA ARG A 19 -5.23 -14.92 16.32
C ARG A 19 -6.11 -15.82 15.44
N ALA A 20 -5.54 -16.50 14.46
CA ALA A 20 -6.32 -17.26 13.48
C ALA A 20 -6.84 -18.61 14.00
N TYR A 21 -6.12 -19.25 14.92
CA TYR A 21 -6.39 -20.64 15.33
C TYR A 21 -6.68 -20.80 16.83
N GLN A 22 -6.76 -19.71 17.61
CA GLN A 22 -7.01 -19.81 19.04
C GLN A 22 -7.89 -18.70 19.60
N THR A 23 -7.53 -17.44 19.35
CA THR A 23 -8.13 -16.31 20.07
C THR A 23 -9.23 -15.61 19.27
N SER A 24 -9.48 -16.02 18.03
CA SER A 24 -10.71 -15.67 17.30
C SER A 24 -11.94 -16.15 18.03
N GLU A 25 -12.95 -15.30 18.07
CA GLU A 25 -14.13 -15.42 18.92
C GLU A 25 -14.95 -16.68 18.60
N SER A 26 -14.90 -17.13 17.35
CA SER A 26 -15.61 -18.31 16.84
C SER A 26 -14.77 -19.59 16.83
N THR A 27 -13.49 -19.53 17.21
CA THR A 27 -12.60 -20.69 17.12
C THR A 27 -12.68 -21.54 18.37
N VAL A 28 -13.20 -22.76 18.19
CA VAL A 28 -13.19 -23.80 19.21
C VAL A 28 -11.94 -24.67 19.00
N ASN A 29 -10.93 -24.50 19.86
CA ASN A 29 -9.67 -25.25 19.78
C ASN A 29 -9.07 -25.45 21.18
N GLU A 30 -9.74 -26.27 21.99
CA GLU A 30 -9.34 -26.56 23.37
C GLU A 30 -7.99 -27.30 23.45
N GLU A 31 -7.74 -28.18 22.48
CA GLU A 31 -6.53 -28.99 22.36
C GLU A 31 -5.33 -28.20 21.80
N LYS A 32 -5.55 -26.94 21.40
CA LYS A 32 -4.53 -26.03 20.85
C LYS A 32 -3.78 -26.61 19.65
N ILE A 33 -4.48 -27.40 18.83
CA ILE A 33 -3.93 -27.97 17.60
C ILE A 33 -3.65 -26.83 16.61
N ARG A 34 -2.52 -26.88 15.92
CA ARG A 34 -2.11 -25.88 14.93
C ARG A 34 -1.75 -26.58 13.62
N PRO A 35 -1.92 -25.91 12.46
CA PRO A 35 -1.41 -26.44 11.20
C PRO A 35 0.09 -26.70 11.27
N GLN A 36 0.50 -27.89 10.85
CA GLN A 36 1.90 -28.31 10.73
C GLN A 36 2.25 -28.49 9.26
N THR A 37 3.53 -28.39 8.91
CA THR A 37 4.01 -28.58 7.53
C THR A 37 3.85 -30.02 7.07
N GLU A 38 3.81 -30.98 8.00
CA GLU A 38 3.57 -32.39 7.73
C GLU A 38 2.64 -32.97 8.81
N THR A 39 1.67 -33.78 8.39
CA THR A 39 0.74 -34.46 9.29
C THR A 39 0.44 -35.87 8.76
N GLU A 40 0.63 -36.88 9.61
CA GLU A 40 0.37 -38.29 9.28
C GLU A 40 -1.13 -38.64 9.39
N MET A 41 -1.74 -39.07 8.29
CA MET A 41 -3.15 -39.48 8.19
C MET A 41 -3.29 -40.90 7.61
N PRO A 42 -4.44 -41.58 7.78
CA PRO A 42 -4.66 -42.91 7.18
C PRO A 42 -4.47 -42.97 5.65
N GLU A 43 -4.72 -41.85 4.97
CA GLU A 43 -4.54 -41.67 3.53
C GLU A 43 -3.08 -41.36 3.11
N GLY A 44 -2.19 -41.16 4.08
CA GLY A 44 -0.77 -40.82 3.90
C GLY A 44 -0.34 -39.52 4.59
N THR A 45 0.91 -39.12 4.37
CA THR A 45 1.46 -37.85 4.88
C THR A 45 0.90 -36.66 4.09
N LEU A 46 0.17 -35.77 4.77
CA LEU A 46 -0.29 -34.51 4.21
C LEU A 46 0.76 -33.42 4.43
N THR A 47 1.02 -32.61 3.41
CA THR A 47 2.01 -31.52 3.47
C THR A 47 1.39 -30.13 3.30
N LEU A 48 1.79 -29.17 4.12
CA LEU A 48 1.46 -27.75 3.99
C LEU A 48 2.73 -26.90 3.78
N PRO A 49 2.64 -25.79 3.03
CA PRO A 49 3.77 -24.88 2.89
C PRO A 49 4.14 -24.24 4.23
N GLU A 50 5.43 -23.96 4.41
CA GLU A 50 5.90 -23.25 5.58
C GLU A 50 5.38 -21.80 5.57
N PHE A 51 4.86 -21.36 6.73
CA PHE A 51 4.49 -19.96 6.94
C PHE A 51 5.68 -19.21 7.52
N TYR A 52 6.24 -18.27 6.75
CA TYR A 52 7.36 -17.44 7.18
C TYR A 52 6.93 -16.40 8.23
N ASN A 53 7.90 -15.90 9.00
CA ASN A 53 7.64 -14.85 9.99
C ASN A 53 7.29 -13.50 9.38
N ASP A 54 7.69 -13.26 8.13
CA ASP A 54 7.54 -12.02 7.41
C ASP A 54 7.18 -12.29 5.94
N VAL A 55 6.28 -11.47 5.41
CA VAL A 55 6.02 -11.36 3.99
C VAL A 55 7.19 -10.63 3.34
N LYS A 56 7.65 -11.18 2.22
CA LYS A 56 8.71 -10.61 1.38
C LYS A 56 8.15 -10.15 0.06
N THR A 57 8.83 -9.20 -0.57
CA THR A 57 8.57 -8.85 -1.96
C THR A 57 9.24 -9.86 -2.89
N LEU A 58 8.74 -9.99 -4.13
CA LEU A 58 9.26 -10.99 -5.07
C LEU A 58 10.75 -10.79 -5.38
N ASP A 59 11.14 -9.53 -5.56
CA ASP A 59 12.51 -9.05 -5.81
C ASP A 59 13.48 -9.21 -4.63
N GLN A 60 12.99 -9.56 -3.45
CA GLN A 60 13.83 -9.98 -2.31
C GLN A 60 14.23 -11.46 -2.37
N VAL A 61 13.57 -12.24 -3.24
CA VAL A 61 13.72 -13.70 -3.31
C VAL A 61 14.27 -14.15 -4.65
N VAL A 62 13.84 -13.49 -5.73
CA VAL A 62 14.27 -13.80 -7.10
C VAL A 62 14.63 -12.51 -7.85
N ASP A 63 15.44 -12.66 -8.88
CA ASP A 63 15.78 -11.57 -9.78
C ASP A 63 14.58 -11.25 -10.70
N VAL A 64 14.05 -10.02 -10.59
CA VAL A 64 12.83 -9.58 -11.30
C VAL A 64 13.21 -8.63 -12.43
N ASP A 65 12.74 -8.94 -13.65
CA ASP A 65 13.09 -8.14 -14.81
C ASP A 65 12.24 -6.86 -14.96
N TYR A 66 10.94 -6.93 -14.65
CA TYR A 66 10.02 -5.81 -14.81
C TYR A 66 8.92 -5.83 -13.74
N TYR A 67 8.36 -4.66 -13.44
CA TYR A 67 7.26 -4.51 -12.50
C TYR A 67 6.01 -3.95 -13.18
N LEU A 68 4.89 -4.66 -13.09
CA LEU A 68 3.58 -4.15 -13.48
C LEU A 68 2.76 -3.83 -12.21
N PRO A 69 2.56 -2.55 -11.85
CA PRO A 69 1.93 -2.20 -10.60
C PRO A 69 0.40 -2.28 -10.65
N GLY A 70 -0.20 -2.39 -9.47
CA GLY A 70 -1.64 -2.34 -9.23
C GLY A 70 -2.15 -3.48 -8.34
N CYS A 71 -3.28 -3.25 -7.69
CA CYS A 71 -3.93 -4.22 -6.80
C CYS A 71 -5.44 -4.33 -7.12
N PRO A 72 -5.81 -4.89 -8.29
CA PRO A 72 -4.94 -5.43 -9.34
C PRO A 72 -4.47 -4.36 -10.37
N PRO A 73 -3.50 -4.69 -11.24
CA PRO A 73 -3.18 -3.86 -12.41
C PRO A 73 -4.41 -3.66 -13.31
N GLN A 74 -4.45 -2.53 -14.03
CA GLN A 74 -5.53 -2.29 -14.99
C GLN A 74 -5.42 -3.22 -16.19
N THR A 75 -6.55 -3.76 -16.64
CA THR A 75 -6.63 -4.71 -17.76
C THR A 75 -5.99 -4.14 -19.02
N GLU A 76 -6.22 -2.85 -19.31
CA GLU A 76 -5.67 -2.18 -20.48
C GLU A 76 -4.13 -2.13 -20.43
N ARG A 77 -3.57 -1.88 -19.24
CA ARG A 77 -2.12 -1.85 -19.00
C ARG A 77 -1.49 -3.23 -19.08
N LEU A 78 -2.20 -4.24 -18.59
CA LEU A 78 -1.77 -5.63 -18.69
C LEU A 78 -1.69 -6.06 -20.17
N VAL A 79 -2.72 -5.75 -20.97
CA VAL A 79 -2.76 -6.07 -22.41
C VAL A 79 -1.66 -5.32 -23.16
N GLU A 80 -1.47 -4.04 -22.86
CA GLU A 80 -0.39 -3.21 -23.44
C GLU A 80 0.99 -3.86 -23.24
N VAL A 81 1.32 -4.20 -21.99
CA VAL A 81 2.61 -4.83 -21.65
C VAL A 81 2.74 -6.22 -22.28
N PHE A 82 1.67 -7.03 -22.25
CA PHE A 82 1.69 -8.35 -22.86
C PHE A 82 1.94 -8.29 -24.38
N MET A 83 1.27 -7.37 -25.08
CA MET A 83 1.45 -7.17 -26.52
C MET A 83 2.86 -6.68 -26.85
N ALA A 84 3.43 -5.77 -26.05
CA ALA A 84 4.81 -5.33 -26.23
C ALA A 84 5.80 -6.50 -26.15
N ILE A 85 5.60 -7.41 -25.19
CA ILE A 85 6.43 -8.61 -25.03
C ILE A 85 6.29 -9.55 -26.23
N VAL A 86 5.06 -9.90 -26.63
CA VAL A 86 4.82 -10.90 -27.69
C VAL A 86 5.22 -10.41 -29.08
N THR A 87 5.15 -9.09 -29.32
CA THR A 87 5.55 -8.50 -30.60
C THR A 87 7.06 -8.23 -30.71
N GLY A 88 7.82 -8.44 -29.63
CA GLY A 88 9.26 -8.17 -29.59
C GLY A 88 9.60 -6.68 -29.63
N ALA A 89 8.73 -5.84 -29.05
CA ALA A 89 9.01 -4.42 -28.90
C ALA A 89 10.24 -4.18 -28.00
N GLU A 90 10.92 -3.05 -28.20
CA GLU A 90 12.02 -2.65 -27.32
C GLU A 90 11.47 -2.31 -25.94
N LEU A 91 11.81 -3.15 -24.94
CA LEU A 91 11.43 -2.96 -23.56
C LEU A 91 12.43 -2.03 -22.85
N PRO A 92 12.00 -1.31 -21.80
CA PRO A 92 12.90 -0.47 -21.01
C PRO A 92 13.97 -1.32 -20.30
N SER A 93 14.90 -0.66 -19.62
CA SER A 93 15.94 -1.34 -18.84
C SER A 93 15.35 -2.31 -17.81
N LYS A 94 16.09 -3.37 -17.51
CA LYS A 94 15.77 -4.29 -16.41
C LYS A 94 15.55 -3.52 -15.10
N GLY A 95 14.50 -3.91 -14.37
CA GLY A 95 14.05 -3.29 -13.12
C GLY A 95 13.05 -2.15 -13.33
N SER A 96 12.74 -1.79 -14.58
CA SER A 96 11.77 -0.73 -14.86
C SER A 96 10.33 -1.13 -14.52
N VAL A 97 9.54 -0.11 -14.19
CA VAL A 97 8.10 -0.23 -14.03
C VAL A 97 7.45 -0.06 -15.41
N VAL A 98 6.62 -1.03 -15.81
CA VAL A 98 5.93 -1.06 -17.11
C VAL A 98 4.42 -0.97 -16.92
N GLY A 99 3.69 -0.51 -17.94
CA GLY A 99 2.23 -0.39 -17.86
C GLY A 99 1.76 0.65 -16.84
N ALA A 100 2.58 1.66 -16.57
CA ALA A 100 2.28 2.77 -15.67
C ALA A 100 2.93 4.05 -16.18
N LEU A 101 2.53 5.20 -15.64
CA LEU A 101 3.10 6.48 -16.05
C LEU A 101 4.40 6.80 -15.29
N GLU A 102 5.29 7.58 -15.90
CA GLU A 102 6.44 8.22 -15.24
C GLU A 102 6.04 9.53 -14.55
N LYS A 103 4.89 9.52 -13.89
CA LYS A 103 4.29 10.65 -13.19
C LYS A 103 3.53 10.16 -11.95
N THR A 104 3.15 11.09 -11.09
CA THR A 104 2.33 10.77 -9.92
C THR A 104 0.86 10.66 -10.30
N GLN A 105 0.05 10.10 -9.42
CA GLN A 105 -1.40 10.05 -9.61
C GLN A 105 -2.02 11.46 -9.59
N CYS A 106 -1.34 12.45 -8.99
CA CYS A 106 -1.78 13.85 -8.98
C CYS A 106 -1.80 14.48 -10.38
N ASP A 107 -0.97 14.00 -11.31
CA ASP A 107 -0.90 14.50 -12.69
C ASP A 107 -2.14 14.15 -13.53
N GLU A 108 -2.83 13.06 -13.18
CA GLU A 108 -4.08 12.63 -13.82
C GLU A 108 -5.33 13.00 -12.99
N CYS A 109 -5.13 13.52 -11.78
CA CYS A 109 -6.21 13.80 -10.85
C CYS A 109 -7.03 15.02 -11.31
N LYS A 110 -8.35 14.84 -11.37
CA LYS A 110 -9.32 15.85 -11.81
C LYS A 110 -9.73 16.86 -10.73
N ARG A 111 -9.29 16.65 -9.48
CA ARG A 111 -9.61 17.54 -8.35
C ARG A 111 -8.76 18.81 -8.41
N GLU A 112 -9.36 19.93 -8.00
CA GLU A 112 -8.75 21.25 -7.95
C GLU A 112 -7.74 21.30 -6.80
N LYS A 113 -6.56 21.89 -7.07
CA LYS A 113 -5.46 22.01 -6.12
C LYS A 113 -5.06 23.48 -5.97
N THR A 114 -4.72 23.88 -4.77
CA THR A 114 -4.17 25.21 -4.47
C THR A 114 -2.65 25.12 -4.24
N ASP A 115 -1.95 26.24 -4.39
CA ASP A 115 -0.49 26.31 -4.18
C ASP A 115 -0.10 26.57 -2.71
N GLU A 116 -1.07 26.59 -1.79
CA GLU A 116 -0.90 27.03 -0.40
C GLU A 116 -0.79 25.86 0.60
N LYS A 117 -0.17 26.12 1.76
CA LYS A 117 -0.30 25.22 2.91
C LYS A 117 -1.70 25.35 3.48
N VAL A 118 -2.44 24.25 3.54
CA VAL A 118 -3.87 24.29 3.89
C VAL A 118 -4.29 23.30 4.97
N ILE A 119 -3.43 22.36 5.38
CA ILE A 119 -3.83 21.32 6.33
C ILE A 119 -3.73 21.83 7.77
N LYS A 120 -4.88 22.18 8.35
CA LYS A 120 -5.03 22.58 9.75
C LYS A 120 -5.48 21.45 10.67
N GLU A 121 -6.13 20.45 10.09
CA GLU A 121 -6.61 19.26 10.78
C GLU A 121 -6.67 18.10 9.80
N PHE A 122 -6.46 16.88 10.30
CA PHE A 122 -6.73 15.66 9.57
C PHE A 122 -8.10 15.11 9.92
N LYS A 123 -8.80 14.67 8.89
CA LYS A 123 -10.12 14.04 8.98
C LYS A 123 -10.09 12.67 8.33
N ARG A 124 -10.96 11.81 8.83
CA ARG A 124 -11.25 10.51 8.21
C ARG A 124 -12.27 10.74 7.08
N PRO A 125 -12.29 9.87 6.05
CA PRO A 125 -13.17 10.08 4.89
C PRO A 125 -14.66 10.25 5.19
N TRP A 126 -15.16 9.76 6.32
CA TRP A 126 -16.57 9.90 6.73
C TRP A 126 -16.86 11.11 7.61
N GLU A 127 -15.82 11.85 8.02
CA GLU A 127 -15.95 13.04 8.86
C GLU A 127 -16.11 14.31 8.02
N ILE A 128 -15.91 14.22 6.71
CA ILE A 128 -16.05 15.33 5.77
C ILE A 128 -17.35 15.24 4.98
N GLU A 129 -17.93 16.39 4.69
CA GLU A 129 -18.86 16.57 3.59
C GLU A 129 -18.06 17.00 2.36
N ASP A 130 -17.71 16.03 1.52
CA ASP A 130 -16.90 16.27 0.32
C ASP A 130 -17.66 17.09 -0.73
N ASP A 131 -17.03 18.14 -1.24
CA ASP A 131 -17.59 19.03 -2.27
C ASP A 131 -17.47 18.47 -3.71
N GLY A 132 -16.82 17.32 -3.88
CA GLY A 132 -16.58 16.64 -5.14
C GLY A 132 -15.54 17.30 -6.05
N LYS A 133 -14.91 18.41 -5.63
CA LYS A 133 -14.01 19.22 -6.46
C LYS A 133 -12.66 19.45 -5.83
N THR A 134 -12.62 19.88 -4.56
CA THR A 134 -11.40 20.24 -3.85
C THR A 134 -10.55 18.99 -3.60
N CYS A 135 -9.23 19.11 -3.72
CA CYS A 135 -8.31 18.03 -3.40
C CYS A 135 -8.57 17.43 -2.01
N PHE A 136 -8.63 16.10 -1.89
CA PHE A 136 -8.87 15.43 -0.60
C PHE A 136 -7.85 15.82 0.47
N LEU A 137 -6.57 15.99 0.10
CA LEU A 137 -5.53 16.41 1.05
C LEU A 137 -5.81 17.82 1.59
N GLU A 138 -6.29 18.72 0.73
CA GLU A 138 -6.64 20.09 1.11
C GLU A 138 -7.90 20.14 1.99
N GLN A 139 -8.77 19.14 1.88
CA GLN A 139 -9.89 18.92 2.81
C GLN A 139 -9.49 18.20 4.11
N GLY A 140 -8.19 17.96 4.33
CA GLY A 140 -7.67 17.26 5.51
C GLY A 140 -7.77 15.74 5.45
N VAL A 141 -8.16 15.15 4.31
CA VAL A 141 -8.23 13.69 4.14
C VAL A 141 -6.97 13.16 3.46
N ILE A 142 -6.27 12.25 4.14
CA ILE A 142 -5.04 11.66 3.61
C ILE A 142 -5.32 10.91 2.29
N CYS A 143 -4.71 11.40 1.23
CA CYS A 143 -4.70 10.80 -0.11
C CYS A 143 -3.27 10.47 -0.49
N MET A 144 -3.00 9.22 -0.86
CA MET A 144 -1.65 8.75 -1.22
C MET A 144 -1.20 9.20 -2.62
N GLY A 145 -2.03 9.96 -3.35
CA GLY A 145 -1.80 10.35 -4.74
C GLY A 145 -0.41 10.91 -5.03
N PRO A 146 0.12 11.85 -4.21
CA PRO A 146 1.45 12.45 -4.43
C PRO A 146 2.61 11.45 -4.37
N ALA A 147 2.46 10.36 -3.60
CA ALA A 147 3.48 9.31 -3.45
C ALA A 147 3.17 8.06 -4.27
N THR A 148 2.17 8.12 -5.15
CA THR A 148 1.71 6.97 -5.95
C THR A 148 1.92 7.21 -7.43
N ARG A 149 2.38 6.19 -8.15
CA ARG A 149 2.51 6.24 -9.62
C ARG A 149 1.16 6.38 -10.33
N GLY A 150 1.13 7.16 -11.41
CA GLY A 150 -0.02 7.28 -12.31
C GLY A 150 -0.20 6.06 -13.23
N GLY A 151 -1.31 6.05 -13.97
CA GLY A 151 -1.67 5.01 -14.95
C GLY A 151 -2.85 4.13 -14.53
N CYS A 152 -3.38 4.32 -13.31
CA CYS A 152 -4.54 3.60 -12.81
C CYS A 152 -5.89 4.19 -13.27
N GLY A 153 -5.87 5.31 -14.01
CA GLY A 153 -7.07 6.03 -14.45
C GLY A 153 -7.83 6.73 -13.32
N VAL A 154 -7.16 6.99 -12.19
CA VAL A 154 -7.71 7.70 -11.02
C VAL A 154 -9.07 7.17 -10.49
N ARG A 155 -9.35 5.88 -10.67
CA ARG A 155 -10.65 5.25 -10.33
C ARG A 155 -11.14 5.51 -8.90
N CYS A 156 -10.25 5.57 -7.92
CA CYS A 156 -10.64 5.93 -6.55
C CYS A 156 -11.27 7.32 -6.50
N ILE A 157 -10.65 8.29 -7.18
CA ILE A 157 -11.13 9.69 -7.23
C ILE A 157 -12.49 9.75 -7.95
N GLU A 158 -12.67 9.00 -9.04
CA GLU A 158 -13.96 8.90 -9.73
C GLU A 158 -15.05 8.26 -8.87
N GLY A 159 -14.67 7.29 -8.03
CA GLY A 159 -15.54 6.68 -7.01
C GLY A 159 -15.66 7.48 -5.71
N ASN A 160 -15.26 8.75 -5.74
CA ASN A 160 -15.27 9.67 -4.60
C ASN A 160 -14.50 9.19 -3.35
N ALA A 161 -13.33 8.60 -3.54
CA ALA A 161 -12.46 8.13 -2.47
C ALA A 161 -11.01 8.58 -2.66
N PRO A 162 -10.27 8.87 -1.57
CA PRO A 162 -8.86 9.21 -1.66
C PRO A 162 -8.03 8.03 -2.19
N CYS A 163 -6.97 8.34 -2.93
CA CYS A 163 -5.99 7.35 -3.39
C CYS A 163 -5.42 6.60 -2.18
N ARG A 164 -5.31 5.28 -2.30
CA ARG A 164 -4.77 4.39 -1.26
C ARG A 164 -3.34 3.91 -1.53
N GLY A 165 -2.75 4.26 -2.67
CA GLY A 165 -1.36 3.92 -3.00
C GLY A 165 -1.12 2.52 -3.55
N CYS A 166 -2.16 1.88 -4.11
CA CYS A 166 -2.04 0.50 -4.62
C CYS A 166 -1.16 0.35 -5.87
N TYR A 167 -0.95 1.43 -6.63
CA TYR A 167 -0.11 1.46 -7.83
C TYR A 167 1.39 1.63 -7.50
N GLY A 168 1.74 1.65 -6.22
CA GLY A 168 3.12 1.70 -5.77
C GLY A 168 3.79 3.06 -5.94
N PRO A 169 5.10 3.13 -5.68
CA PRO A 169 5.80 4.38 -5.51
C PRO A 169 5.81 5.23 -6.78
N ALA A 170 5.75 6.54 -6.58
CA ALA A 170 6.05 7.53 -7.60
C ALA A 170 7.43 7.28 -8.25
N PRO A 171 7.69 7.85 -9.45
CA PRO A 171 9.02 7.80 -10.06
C PRO A 171 10.12 8.25 -9.10
N ASP A 172 11.24 7.54 -9.12
CA ASP A 172 12.42 7.80 -8.27
C ASP A 172 12.18 7.72 -6.75
N VAL A 173 11.08 7.09 -6.32
CA VAL A 173 10.77 6.86 -4.91
C VAL A 173 10.92 5.38 -4.59
N THR A 174 11.71 5.07 -3.56
CA THR A 174 11.87 3.70 -3.06
C THR A 174 10.84 3.36 -1.99
N ASP A 175 10.60 4.29 -1.07
CA ASP A 175 9.65 4.14 0.03
C ASP A 175 8.47 5.14 -0.12
N PRO A 176 7.31 4.69 -0.63
CA PRO A 176 6.16 5.56 -0.82
C PRO A 176 5.54 6.03 0.50
N GLY A 177 5.67 5.26 1.58
CA GLY A 177 5.13 5.63 2.88
C GLY A 177 5.93 6.78 3.48
N ALA A 178 7.26 6.66 3.50
CA ALA A 178 8.16 7.73 3.91
C ALA A 178 8.01 8.99 3.04
N LYS A 179 7.91 8.82 1.72
CA LYS A 179 7.69 9.94 0.80
C LYS A 179 6.37 10.64 1.07
N MET A 180 5.30 9.89 1.33
CA MET A 180 4.00 10.48 1.65
C MET A 180 4.05 11.23 2.98
N MET A 181 4.66 10.66 4.02
CA MET A 181 4.85 11.35 5.30
C MET A 181 5.61 12.67 5.12
N SER A 182 6.67 12.67 4.32
CA SER A 182 7.39 13.89 3.96
C SER A 182 6.51 14.90 3.23
N ALA A 183 5.70 14.46 2.26
CA ALA A 183 4.76 15.35 1.56
C ALA A 183 3.71 15.95 2.50
N VAL A 184 3.09 15.13 3.36
CA VAL A 184 2.11 15.57 4.36
C VAL A 184 2.72 16.60 5.30
N ALA A 185 3.92 16.35 5.83
CA ALA A 185 4.60 17.27 6.73
C ALA A 185 4.82 18.67 6.12
N THR A 186 5.01 18.77 4.80
CA THR A 186 5.18 20.07 4.12
C THR A 186 3.88 20.85 3.93
N MET A 187 2.72 20.18 3.98
CA MET A 187 1.39 20.78 3.76
C MET A 187 0.69 21.21 5.05
N ILE A 188 1.23 20.83 6.22
CA ILE A 188 0.70 21.25 7.53
C ILE A 188 0.90 22.76 7.67
N ASP A 189 -0.20 23.47 7.93
CA ASP A 189 -0.23 24.92 8.15
C ASP A 189 0.04 25.25 9.62
N ALA A 190 1.20 24.84 10.11
CA ALA A 190 1.68 25.13 11.46
C ALA A 190 3.22 25.23 11.46
N ASN A 191 3.75 26.13 12.30
CA ASN A 191 5.21 26.27 12.53
C ASN A 191 5.60 25.99 13.97
N ASP A 192 4.64 25.90 14.89
CA ASP A 192 4.85 25.57 16.29
C ASP A 192 4.91 24.04 16.49
N PRO A 193 5.92 23.49 17.19
CA PRO A 193 6.05 22.06 17.40
C PRO A 193 4.86 21.40 18.11
N ASP A 194 4.28 22.05 19.12
CA ASP A 194 3.17 21.48 19.90
C ASP A 194 1.90 21.42 19.04
N GLU A 195 1.68 22.44 18.20
CA GLU A 195 0.60 22.45 17.22
C GLU A 195 0.77 21.36 16.15
N ILE A 196 1.98 21.19 15.61
CA ILE A 196 2.27 20.13 14.63
C ILE A 196 2.03 18.74 15.25
N GLU A 197 2.47 18.53 16.49
CA GLU A 197 2.22 17.27 17.21
C GLU A 197 0.71 17.04 17.39
N LYS A 198 -0.04 18.07 17.78
CA LYS A 198 -1.50 17.97 17.93
C LYS A 198 -2.19 17.61 16.61
N ILE A 199 -1.77 18.19 15.49
CA ILE A 199 -2.33 17.91 14.16
C ILE A 199 -1.95 16.48 13.75
N THR A 200 -0.68 16.11 13.81
CA THR A 200 -0.21 14.78 13.39
C THR A 200 -0.78 13.64 14.21
N ASN A 201 -1.05 13.84 15.50
CA ASN A 201 -1.72 12.86 16.38
C ASN A 201 -3.18 12.58 15.98
N GLN A 202 -3.79 13.36 15.09
CA GLN A 202 -5.11 13.06 14.52
C GLN A 202 -5.05 11.90 13.51
N ILE A 203 -3.86 11.54 13.02
CA ILE A 203 -3.66 10.37 12.15
C ILE A 203 -3.68 9.11 13.00
N VAL A 204 -4.84 8.47 13.10
CA VAL A 204 -5.09 7.32 14.00
C VAL A 204 -4.19 6.11 13.73
N ASP A 205 -3.89 5.82 12.45
CA ASP A 205 -3.07 4.67 12.06
C ASP A 205 -2.10 5.06 10.93
N PRO A 206 -0.96 5.69 11.24
CA PRO A 206 0.03 6.08 10.25
C PRO A 206 0.59 4.86 9.50
N ALA A 207 0.81 3.77 10.22
CA ALA A 207 1.37 2.53 9.69
C ALA A 207 0.46 1.92 8.61
N GLY A 208 -0.80 1.66 8.91
CA GLY A 208 -1.78 1.13 7.96
C GLY A 208 -2.19 2.13 6.88
N THR A 209 -2.07 3.44 7.14
CA THR A 209 -2.37 4.48 6.15
C THR A 209 -1.26 4.60 5.10
N PHE A 210 -0.02 4.76 5.53
CA PHE A 210 1.11 5.04 4.62
C PHE A 210 1.73 3.78 4.01
N TYR A 211 1.59 2.62 4.65
CA TYR A 211 2.24 1.37 4.20
C TYR A 211 1.27 0.26 3.79
N ARG A 212 -0.01 0.59 3.54
CA ARG A 212 -1.09 -0.38 3.22
C ARG A 212 -0.71 -1.45 2.19
N PHE A 213 0.10 -1.11 1.20
CA PHE A 213 0.49 -2.00 0.10
C PHE A 213 2.00 -2.26 -0.01
N SER A 214 2.81 -1.58 0.81
CA SER A 214 4.25 -1.43 0.60
C SER A 214 5.08 -1.78 1.82
N LEU A 215 4.49 -2.19 2.95
CA LEU A 215 5.24 -2.46 4.19
C LEU A 215 6.45 -3.40 3.97
N PRO A 216 6.33 -4.56 3.31
CA PRO A 216 7.48 -5.45 3.07
C PRO A 216 8.62 -4.85 2.24
N GLY A 217 8.29 -3.92 1.35
CA GLY A 217 9.25 -3.21 0.50
C GLY A 217 9.77 -1.90 1.09
N SER A 218 9.24 -1.47 2.23
CA SER A 218 9.65 -0.24 2.91
C SER A 218 11.05 -0.36 3.52
N ILE A 219 11.59 0.78 3.97
CA ILE A 219 12.85 0.81 4.72
C ILE A 219 12.72 0.01 6.04
N LEU A 220 11.55 0.06 6.68
CA LEU A 220 11.29 -0.60 7.97
C LEU A 220 11.03 -2.11 7.83
N ARG A 221 10.36 -2.53 6.76
CA ARG A 221 9.96 -3.91 6.40
C ARG A 221 9.02 -4.63 7.35
N ARG A 222 9.17 -4.44 8.66
CA ARG A 222 8.42 -5.06 9.74
C ARG A 222 8.48 -4.24 11.02
N LYS A 223 7.67 -4.60 12.01
CA LYS A 223 7.81 -4.08 13.37
C LYS A 223 9.14 -4.58 13.96
N VAL A 224 9.92 -3.66 14.54
CA VAL A 224 11.18 -3.94 15.25
C VAL A 224 10.89 -4.31 16.70
#